data_AF-A0A9D6F862-F1
#
_entry.id   AF-A0A9D6F862-F1
#
_cell.length_a   1.000
_cell.length_b   1.000
_cell.length_c   1.000
_cell.angle_alpha   90.00
_cell.angle_beta   90.00
_cell.angle_gamma   90.00
#
_symmetry.space_group_name_H-M   'P 1'
#
loop_
_entity.id
_entity.type
_entity.pdbx_description
1 polymer ?
#
loop_
_entity_poly.entity_id
_entity_poly.type
_entity_poly.pdbx_seq_one_letter_code
_entity_poly.pdbx_strand_id
1 'polypeptide(L)' 'MAVKKILLGQVWRKDDTNDTYLVTKLYSEVFTTYAVLRKTQGEEVLRVKVEKQGDLAFLRGFTYTQDEQNF' A
#
# COMPACT_ATOMS: atom_id res chain seq x y z
N MET A 1 -2.71 -7.57 5.23
CA MET A 1 -2.76 -7.12 6.64
C MET A 1 -3.07 -5.63 6.68
N ALA A 2 -3.81 -5.15 7.69
CA ALA A 2 -4.18 -3.75 7.83
C ALA A 2 -3.20 -3.02 8.75
N VAL A 3 -2.80 -1.81 8.37
CA VAL A 3 -1.85 -0.95 9.10
C VAL A 3 -2.60 0.25 9.67
N LYS A 4 -2.10 0.89 10.74
CA LYS A 4 -2.71 2.13 11.26
C LYS A 4 -2.83 3.23 10.20
N LYS A 5 -1.86 3.30 9.28
CA LYS A 5 -1.85 4.28 8.19
C LYS A 5 -0.98 3.82 7.04
N ILE A 6 -1.44 4.05 5.81
CA ILE A 6 -0.61 3.92 4.61
C ILE A 6 0.33 5.14 4.54
N LEU A 7 1.63 4.90 4.41
CA LEU A 7 2.67 5.92 4.35
C LEU A 7 3.54 5.74 3.11
N LEU A 8 4.17 6.83 2.67
CA LEU A 8 5.19 6.79 1.62
C LEU A 8 6.38 5.97 2.10
N GLY A 9 7.00 5.21 1.19
CA GLY A 9 8.13 4.34 1.50
C GLY A 9 7.73 2.94 1.99
N GLN A 10 6.45 2.70 2.29
CA GLN A 10 5.96 1.38 2.66
C GLN A 10 6.00 0.41 1.46
N VAL A 11 6.43 -0.82 1.71
CA VAL A 11 6.42 -1.90 0.72
C VAL A 11 5.24 -2.83 0.96
N TRP A 12 4.52 -3.12 -0.12
CA TRP A 12 3.33 -3.94 -0.16
C TRP A 12 3.48 -5.01 -1.24
N ARG A 13 3.13 -6.23 -0.90
CA ARG A 13 3.19 -7.37 -1.82
C ARG A 13 1.81 -7.67 -2.37
N LYS A 14 1.69 -7.79 -3.68
CA LYS A 14 0.42 -8.14 -4.34
C LYS A 14 0.16 -9.63 -4.11
N ASP A 15 -1.02 -9.95 -3.61
CA ASP A 15 -1.34 -11.33 -3.18
C ASP A 15 -1.44 -12.31 -4.36
N ASP A 16 -1.80 -11.82 -5.54
CA ASP A 16 -2.00 -12.61 -6.78
C ASP A 16 -0.67 -13.03 -7.43
N THR A 17 0.26 -12.09 -7.60
CA THR A 17 1.52 -12.32 -8.34
C THR A 17 2.74 -12.45 -7.43
N ASN A 18 2.58 -12.24 -6.12
CA ASN A 18 3.67 -12.17 -5.14
C ASN A 18 4.70 -11.04 -5.41
N ASP A 19 4.41 -10.15 -6.36
CA ASP A 19 5.24 -9.00 -6.68
C ASP A 19 5.22 -7.97 -5.56
N THR A 20 6.33 -7.26 -5.37
CA THR A 20 6.44 -6.19 -4.37
C THR A 20 6.35 -4.82 -5.01
N TYR A 21 5.67 -3.92 -4.31
CA TYR A 21 5.40 -2.56 -4.73
C TYR A 21 5.68 -1.58 -3.61
N LEU A 22 6.31 -0.47 -3.95
CA LEU A 22 6.62 0.64 -3.07
C LEU A 22 5.54 1.72 -3.17
N VAL A 23 5.01 2.17 -2.03
CA VAL A 23 4.15 3.35 -1.97
C VAL A 23 5.00 4.59 -2.26
N THR A 24 4.76 5.21 -3.41
CA THR A 24 5.52 6.38 -3.87
C THR A 24 4.74 7.67 -3.75
N LYS A 25 3.40 7.63 -3.81
CA LYS A 25 2.52 8.79 -3.64
C LYS A 25 1.24 8.40 -2.92
N LEU A 26 0.66 9.36 -2.22
CA LEU A 26 -0.67 9.25 -1.63
C LEU A 26 -1.49 10.47 -2.05
N TYR A 27 -2.65 10.21 -2.65
CA TYR A 27 -3.59 11.23 -3.06
C TYR A 27 -4.83 11.13 -2.18
N SER A 28 -5.09 12.17 -1.40
CA SER A 28 -6.33 12.28 -0.64
C SER A 28 -7.29 13.17 -1.42
N GLU A 29 -8.36 12.57 -1.92
CA GLU A 29 -9.52 13.25 -2.47
C GLU A 29 -10.58 13.41 -1.37
N VAL A 30 -11.63 14.17 -1.66
CA VAL A 30 -12.64 14.62 -0.68
C VAL A 30 -13.20 13.47 0.17
N PHE A 31 -13.42 12.29 -0.41
CA PHE A 31 -13.98 11.12 0.29
C PHE A 31 -13.13 9.87 0.20
N THR A 32 -12.01 9.89 -0.53
CA THR A 32 -11.25 8.68 -0.82
C THR A 32 -9.76 8.99 -0.85
N THR A 33 -8.95 8.08 -0.31
CA THR A 33 -7.51 8.13 -0.44
C THR A 33 -7.05 7.07 -1.44
N TYR A 34 -6.11 7.41 -2.30
CA TYR A 34 -5.47 6.49 -3.23
C TYR A 34 -3.97 6.44 -2.95
N ALA A 35 -3.40 5.23 -2.99
CA ALA A 35 -1.98 5.00 -2.97
C ALA A 35 -1.48 4.72 -4.40
N VAL A 36 -0.36 5.34 -4.76
CA VAL A 36 0.38 5.01 -5.97
C VAL A 36 1.53 4.09 -5.60
N LEU A 37 1.47 2.89 -6.15
CA LEU A 37 2.38 1.79 -5.94
C LEU A 37 3.28 1.65 -7.16
N ARG A 38 4.59 1.73 -6.99
CA ARG A 38 5.56 1.41 -8.05
C ARG A 38 6.14 0.03 -7.80
N LYS A 39 6.15 -0.83 -8.80
CA LYS A 39 6.80 -2.14 -8.71
C LYS A 39 8.28 -1.97 -8.35
N THR A 40 8.79 -2.77 -7.43
CA THR A 40 10.18 -2.66 -6.97
C THR A 40 11.16 -3.13 -8.07
N GLN A 41 10.75 -4.15 -8.82
CA GLN A 41 11.48 -4.71 -9.95
C GLN A 41 10.65 -4.55 -11.22
N GLY A 42 10.79 -3.40 -11.88
CA GLY A 42 10.11 -3.06 -13.13
C GLY A 42 9.61 -1.62 -13.16
N GLU A 43 8.89 -1.28 -14.23
CA GLU A 43 8.35 0.07 -14.47
C GLU A 43 6.84 0.17 -14.22
N GLU A 44 6.20 -0.90 -13.76
CA GLU A 44 4.75 -0.90 -13.53
C GLU A 44 4.37 0.00 -12.36
N VAL A 45 3.34 0.83 -12.58
CA VAL A 45 2.76 1.72 -11.57
C VAL A 45 1.27 1.42 -11.46
N LEU A 46 0.81 1.17 -10.24
CA LEU A 46 -0.58 0.89 -9.90
C LEU A 46 -1.14 2.00 -9.02
N ARG A 47 -2.38 2.43 -9.29
CA ARG A 47 -3.15 3.28 -8.40
C ARG A 47 -4.18 2.44 -7.69
N VAL A 48 -4.07 2.33 -6.36
CA VAL A 48 -4.93 1.47 -5.55
C VAL A 48 -5.70 2.34 -4.55
N LYS A 49 -7.01 2.09 -4.43
CA LYS A 49 -7.84 2.74 -3.42
C LYS A 49 -7.43 2.24 -2.04
N VAL A 50 -7.18 3.17 -1.12
CA VAL A 50 -6.97 2.86 0.29
C VAL A 50 -8.33 2.63 0.92
N GLU A 51 -8.52 1.44 1.47
CA GLU A 51 -9.68 1.13 2.29
C GLU A 51 -9.37 1.42 3.76
N LYS A 52 -10.34 1.96 4.48
CA LYS A 52 -10.25 2.26 5.91
C LYS A 52 -11.33 1.47 6.63
N GLN A 53 -10.96 0.80 7.73
CA GLN A 53 -11.85 0.09 8.62
C GLN A 53 -11.49 0.50 10.06
N GLY A 54 -12.29 1.40 10.63
CA GLY A 54 -11.95 2.06 11.90
C GLY A 54 -10.63 2.84 11.78
N ASP A 55 -9.73 2.64 12.74
CA ASP A 55 -8.37 3.19 12.76
C ASP A 55 -7.37 2.44 11.86
N LEU A 56 -7.80 1.39 11.17
CA LEU A 56 -6.96 0.60 10.29
C LEU A 56 -7.17 0.98 8.83
N ALA A 57 -6.10 0.97 8.06
CA ALA A 57 -6.07 1.19 6.62
C ALA A 57 -5.39 0.00 5.92
N PHE A 58 -5.91 -0.39 4.76
CA PHE A 58 -5.36 -1.49 3.98
C PHE A 58 -5.54 -1.26 2.48
N LEU A 59 -4.74 -2.00 1.71
CA LEU A 59 -4.81 -2.05 0.26
C LEU A 59 -5.38 -3.41 -0.14
N ARG A 60 -6.55 -3.43 -0.80
CA ARG A 60 -7.20 -4.68 -1.20
C ARG A 60 -6.33 -5.46 -2.19
N GLY A 61 -6.08 -6.74 -1.91
CA GLY A 61 -5.21 -7.60 -2.73
C GLY A 61 -3.72 -7.33 -2.52
N PHE A 62 -3.36 -6.61 -1.45
CA PHE A 62 -1.97 -6.45 -1.04
C PHE A 62 -1.76 -6.74 0.43
N THR A 63 -0.60 -7.31 0.73
CA THR A 63 -0.10 -7.57 2.07
C THR A 63 1.11 -6.70 2.37
N TYR A 64 1.04 -5.89 3.42
CA TYR A 64 2.18 -5.10 3.91
C TYR A 64 3.33 -6.02 4.34
N THR A 65 4.56 -5.73 3.91
CA THR A 65 5.72 -6.62 4.13
C THR A 65 6.74 -6.09 5.14
N GLN A 66 6.54 -4.91 5.72
CA GLN A 66 7.53 -4.26 6.59
C GLN A 66 7.15 -4.23 8.08
N ASP A 67 6.18 -5.04 8.51
CA ASP A 67 5.77 -5.14 9.93
C ASP A 67 6.72 -5.98 10.80
N GLU A 68 7.93 -6.30 10.31
CA GLU A 68 8.97 -7.04 11.07
C GLU A 68 10.16 -6.17 11.49
N GLN A 69 10.00 -4.84 11.58
CA GLN A 69 10.99 -3.96 12.22
C GLN A 69 10.37 -3.19 13.38
N ASN A 70 10.12 -3.92 14.47
CA ASN A 70 9.99 -3.35 15.80
C ASN A 70 11.42 -3.19 16.36
N PHE A 71 11.92 -1.95 16.44
CA PHE A 71 13.18 -1.61 17.11
C PHE A 71 12.89 -1.13 18.53
#